data_AF-A0A924C3T4-F1
#
_entry.id   AF-A0A924C3T4-F1
#
_cell.length_a   1.000
_cell.length_b   1.000
_cell.length_c   1.000
_cell.angle_alpha   90.00
_cell.angle_beta   90.00
_cell.angle_gamma   90.00
#
_symmetry.space_group_name_H-M   'P 1'
#
loop_
_entity.id
_entity.type
_entity.pdbx_description
1 polymer ?
#
loop_
_entity_poly.entity_id
_entity_poly.type
_entity_poly.pdbx_seq_one_letter_code
_entity_poly.pdbx_strand_id
1 'polypeptide(L)'
;MPIRHSKKTVTTPAGHQKYCADDLTLENVKSMQRVEETALAHRNRTDRMAAFIASFCGSMPFVWLHVALFILWLGFNAVPGLPHFDPYPFTFLTLVVSLEAIFLSAFILISQNYELRISDRRNQLDLQINLLTEQENTKALQMLERIAKKMGIDEEDPDLRILEQKTDPEKLISQIEHAQHHVAIEKAVSRDRIA
;
A
#
# COMPACT_ATOMS: atom_id res chain seq x y z
N MET A 1 12.93 -2.03 -48.00
CA MET A 1 13.48 -0.73 -47.53
C MET A 1 13.16 -0.61 -46.04
N PRO A 2 14.04 -1.01 -45.11
CA PRO A 2 13.76 -0.92 -43.68
C PRO A 2 14.32 0.38 -43.08
N ILE A 3 13.51 1.02 -42.25
CA ILE A 3 13.81 2.30 -41.60
C ILE A 3 14.83 2.07 -40.48
N ARG A 4 16.00 2.69 -40.64
CA ARG A 4 17.13 2.64 -39.70
C ARG A 4 16.83 3.55 -38.51
N HIS A 5 16.64 2.99 -37.32
CA HIS A 5 16.57 3.76 -36.08
C HIS A 5 17.92 4.44 -35.83
N SER A 6 17.98 5.74 -36.11
CA SER A 6 19.13 6.61 -35.84
C SER A 6 19.21 6.88 -34.34
N LYS A 7 20.08 6.17 -33.62
CA LYS A 7 20.45 6.50 -32.24
C LYS A 7 21.04 7.91 -32.22
N LYS A 8 20.30 8.89 -31.67
CA LYS A 8 20.79 10.25 -31.45
C LYS A 8 21.87 10.21 -30.37
N THR A 9 23.12 10.30 -30.77
CA THR A 9 24.27 10.44 -29.86
C THR A 9 24.41 11.91 -29.47
N VAL A 10 24.06 12.24 -28.23
CA VAL A 10 24.40 13.53 -27.61
C VAL A 10 25.90 13.54 -27.34
N THR A 11 26.62 14.49 -27.94
CA THR A 11 28.05 14.71 -27.71
C THR A 11 28.24 15.96 -26.85
N THR A 12 28.64 15.78 -25.60
CA THR A 12 29.13 16.83 -24.69
C THR A 12 30.65 16.68 -24.54
N PRO A 13 31.46 17.76 -24.64
CA PRO A 13 32.90 17.66 -24.48
C PRO A 13 33.31 17.70 -22.99
N ALA A 14 34.40 16.97 -22.69
CA ALA A 14 35.13 16.88 -21.42
C ALA A 14 34.56 15.94 -20.31
N GLY A 15 35.23 14.79 -20.16
CA GLY A 15 35.50 14.17 -18.85
C GLY A 15 34.41 13.35 -18.14
N HIS A 16 33.20 13.20 -18.68
CA HIS A 16 32.17 12.40 -18.02
C HIS A 16 32.10 10.97 -18.59
N GLN A 17 32.47 10.01 -17.73
CA GLN A 17 32.32 8.58 -17.92
C GLN A 17 30.88 8.27 -18.37
N LYS A 18 30.72 7.70 -19.57
CA LYS A 18 29.42 7.33 -20.14
C LYS A 18 28.85 6.15 -19.35
N TYR A 19 28.06 6.43 -18.31
CA TYR A 19 27.13 5.44 -17.78
C TYR A 19 26.12 5.12 -18.88
N CYS A 20 26.12 3.88 -19.37
CA CYS A 20 25.08 3.42 -20.29
C CYS A 20 23.76 3.40 -19.52
N ALA A 21 22.63 3.76 -20.16
CA ALA A 21 21.32 3.66 -19.50
C ALA A 21 21.08 2.26 -18.90
N ASP A 22 21.65 1.22 -19.52
CA ASP A 22 21.61 -0.15 -19.05
C ASP A 22 22.32 -0.34 -17.70
N ASP A 23 23.46 0.34 -17.46
CA ASP A 23 24.22 0.27 -16.21
C ASP A 23 23.43 0.92 -15.04
N LEU A 24 22.78 2.06 -15.32
CA LEU A 24 21.90 2.75 -14.36
C LEU A 24 20.67 1.90 -14.02
N THR A 25 20.07 1.24 -15.02
CA THR A 25 18.94 0.34 -14.75
C THR A 25 19.34 -0.85 -13.91
N LEU A 26 20.53 -1.43 -14.16
CA LEU A 26 21.04 -2.56 -13.39
C LEU A 26 21.36 -2.17 -11.94
N GLU A 27 21.88 -0.96 -11.72
CA GLU A 27 22.17 -0.43 -10.39
C GLU A 27 20.89 -0.12 -9.60
N ASN A 28 19.85 0.44 -10.24
CA ASN A 28 18.54 0.65 -9.62
C ASN A 28 17.86 -0.68 -9.25
N VAL A 29 17.94 -1.70 -10.09
CA VAL A 29 17.40 -3.03 -9.76
C VAL A 29 18.15 -3.65 -8.58
N LYS A 30 19.49 -3.51 -8.54
CA LYS A 30 20.30 -3.98 -7.41
C LYS A 30 20.04 -3.21 -6.12
N SER A 31 19.79 -1.90 -6.19
CA SER A 31 19.47 -1.10 -5.01
C SER A 31 18.09 -1.48 -4.45
N MET A 32 17.11 -1.74 -5.31
CA MET A 32 15.79 -2.26 -4.92
C MET A 32 15.89 -3.62 -4.23
N GLN A 33 16.67 -4.56 -4.78
CA GLN A 33 16.89 -5.87 -4.16
C GLN A 33 17.52 -5.76 -2.76
N ARG A 34 18.45 -4.82 -2.55
CA ARG A 34 19.11 -4.61 -1.25
C ARG A 34 18.16 -4.04 -0.19
N VAL A 35 17.21 -3.21 -0.61
CA VAL A 35 16.11 -2.72 0.23
C VAL A 35 15.14 -3.85 0.59
N GLU A 36 14.84 -4.75 -0.35
CA GLU A 36 14.02 -5.93 -0.08
C GLU A 36 14.72 -6.93 0.87
N GLU A 37 16.01 -7.20 0.68
CA GLU A 37 16.79 -8.10 1.53
C GLU A 37 16.86 -7.63 2.99
N THR A 38 17.06 -6.32 3.20
CA THR A 38 17.08 -5.75 4.56
C THR A 38 15.69 -5.74 5.22
N ALA A 39 14.62 -5.61 4.44
CA ALA A 39 13.24 -5.76 4.92
C ALA A 39 12.89 -7.20 5.30
N LEU A 40 13.45 -8.19 4.59
CA LEU A 40 13.27 -9.62 4.89
C LEU A 40 14.11 -10.09 6.09
N ALA A 41 15.30 -9.51 6.31
CA ALA A 41 16.21 -9.90 7.38
C ALA A 41 15.68 -9.63 8.80
N HIS A 42 14.70 -8.72 8.95
CA HIS A 42 14.09 -8.38 10.24
C HIS A 42 12.76 -9.09 10.51
N ARG A 43 12.38 -10.08 9.70
CA ARG A 43 11.11 -10.78 9.88
C ARG A 43 11.20 -11.70 11.09
N ASN A 44 10.61 -11.26 12.21
CA ASN A 44 10.46 -12.08 13.40
C ASN A 44 9.69 -13.36 13.03
N ARG A 45 9.97 -14.50 13.69
CA ARG A 45 9.32 -15.79 13.36
C ARG A 45 7.80 -15.67 13.41
N THR A 46 7.30 -14.82 14.29
CA THR A 46 5.89 -14.45 14.44
C THR A 46 5.32 -13.71 13.22
N ASP A 47 6.08 -12.81 12.58
CA ASP A 47 5.63 -12.09 11.38
C ASP A 47 5.58 -13.01 10.16
N ARG A 48 6.45 -14.03 10.10
CA ARG A 48 6.38 -15.07 9.05
C ARG A 48 5.15 -15.96 9.23
N MET A 49 4.82 -16.31 10.48
CA MET A 49 3.60 -17.05 10.81
C MET A 49 2.35 -16.23 10.51
N ALA A 50 2.31 -14.96 10.93
CA ALA A 50 1.18 -14.06 10.69
C ALA A 50 0.90 -13.88 9.19
N ALA A 51 1.94 -13.76 8.36
CA ALA A 51 1.77 -13.65 6.92
C ALA A 51 1.29 -14.94 6.25
N PHE A 52 1.73 -16.10 6.74
CA PHE A 52 1.20 -17.38 6.27
C PHE A 52 -0.29 -17.48 6.59
N ILE A 53 -0.67 -17.20 7.85
CA ILE A 53 -2.06 -17.19 8.29
C ILE A 53 -2.89 -16.19 7.47
N ALA A 54 -2.40 -14.98 7.25
CA ALA A 54 -3.09 -13.96 6.44
C ALA A 54 -3.32 -14.42 5.00
N SER A 55 -2.29 -14.99 4.37
CA SER A 55 -2.41 -15.53 3.00
C SER A 55 -3.36 -16.73 2.92
N PHE A 56 -3.45 -17.52 3.98
CA PHE A 56 -4.28 -18.71 4.04
C PHE A 56 -5.74 -18.39 4.32
N CYS A 57 -6.02 -17.53 5.31
CA CYS A 57 -7.37 -17.04 5.64
C CYS A 57 -7.98 -16.17 4.53
N GLY A 58 -7.17 -15.44 3.77
CA GLY A 58 -7.63 -14.69 2.60
C GLY A 58 -7.88 -15.54 1.35
N SER A 59 -7.60 -16.85 1.39
CA SER A 59 -7.66 -17.73 0.23
C SER A 59 -9.03 -18.41 0.08
N MET A 60 -9.66 -18.25 -1.09
CA MET A 60 -10.91 -18.94 -1.43
C MET A 60 -10.89 -20.48 -1.29
N PRO A 61 -9.79 -21.23 -1.58
CA PRO A 61 -9.74 -22.68 -1.38
C PRO A 61 -9.93 -23.13 0.08
N PHE A 62 -9.62 -22.29 1.07
CA PHE A 62 -9.81 -22.61 2.48
C PHE A 62 -11.28 -22.89 2.82
N VAL A 63 -12.17 -22.05 2.29
CA VAL A 63 -13.63 -22.17 2.48
C VAL A 63 -14.14 -23.44 1.83
N TRP A 64 -13.71 -23.73 0.60
CA TRP A 64 -14.10 -24.94 -0.11
C TRP A 64 -13.67 -26.23 0.60
N LEU A 65 -12.50 -26.24 1.23
CA LEU A 65 -12.04 -27.37 2.05
C LEU A 65 -12.99 -27.64 3.22
N HIS A 66 -13.44 -26.60 3.93
CA HIS A 66 -14.36 -26.74 5.07
C HIS A 66 -15.73 -27.22 4.61
N VAL A 67 -16.26 -26.63 3.53
CA VAL A 67 -17.53 -27.06 2.94
C VAL A 67 -17.47 -28.53 2.53
N ALA A 68 -16.39 -28.96 1.87
CA ALA A 68 -16.20 -30.36 1.48
C ALA A 68 -16.09 -31.28 2.71
N LEU A 69 -15.38 -30.86 3.76
CA LEU A 69 -15.25 -31.62 5.00
C LEU A 69 -16.61 -31.80 5.69
N PHE A 70 -17.42 -30.75 5.79
CA PHE A 70 -18.77 -30.83 6.37
C PHE A 70 -19.70 -31.73 5.55
N ILE A 71 -19.67 -31.62 4.22
CA ILE A 71 -20.46 -32.49 3.33
C ILE A 71 -20.01 -33.94 3.50
N LEU A 72 -18.71 -34.20 3.57
CA LEU A 72 -18.16 -35.54 3.76
C LEU A 72 -18.58 -36.12 5.12
N TRP A 73 -18.52 -35.33 6.18
CA TRP A 73 -18.93 -35.76 7.53
C TRP A 73 -20.42 -36.06 7.61
N LEU A 74 -21.25 -35.18 7.04
CA LEU A 74 -22.69 -35.36 6.98
C LEU A 74 -23.04 -36.59 6.14
N GLY A 75 -22.39 -36.74 4.98
CA GLY A 75 -22.54 -37.91 4.11
C GLY A 75 -22.18 -39.21 4.83
N PHE A 76 -21.03 -39.26 5.49
CA PHE A 76 -20.57 -40.43 6.25
C PHE A 76 -21.54 -40.83 7.37
N ASN A 77 -22.10 -39.86 8.11
CA ASN A 77 -23.08 -40.13 9.16
C ASN A 77 -24.51 -40.37 8.65
N ALA A 78 -24.80 -40.08 7.38
CA ALA A 78 -26.11 -40.32 6.76
C ALA A 78 -26.20 -41.69 6.03
N VAL A 79 -25.09 -42.43 5.86
CA VAL A 79 -25.09 -43.74 5.20
C VAL A 79 -25.70 -44.81 6.12
N PRO A 80 -26.81 -45.48 5.74
CA PRO A 80 -27.38 -46.57 6.51
C PRO A 80 -26.46 -47.80 6.44
N GLY A 81 -26.03 -48.32 7.59
CA GLY A 81 -25.24 -49.57 7.69
C GLY A 81 -23.84 -49.43 8.30
N LEU A 82 -23.36 -48.20 8.49
CA LEU A 82 -22.18 -47.91 9.32
C LEU A 82 -22.62 -47.56 10.76
N PRO A 83 -21.79 -47.81 11.78
CA PRO A 83 -22.06 -47.29 13.12
C PRO A 83 -22.16 -45.76 13.05
N HIS A 84 -23.32 -45.21 13.43
CA HIS A 84 -23.55 -43.76 13.49
C HIS A 84 -22.62 -43.16 14.56
N PHE A 85 -21.47 -42.66 14.14
CA PHE A 85 -20.46 -42.09 15.03
C PHE A 85 -20.97 -40.80 15.70
N ASP A 86 -21.75 -40.00 14.98
CA ASP A 86 -22.40 -38.78 15.47
C ASP A 86 -23.88 -38.74 15.05
N PRO A 87 -24.80 -39.30 15.86
CA PRO A 87 -26.24 -39.28 15.58
C PRO A 87 -26.79 -37.85 15.58
N TYR A 88 -27.85 -37.61 14.80
CA TYR A 88 -28.61 -36.36 14.84
C TYR A 88 -29.00 -36.05 16.30
N PRO A 89 -28.60 -34.91 16.89
CA PRO A 89 -28.32 -33.59 16.29
C PRO A 89 -26.84 -33.21 16.00
N PHE A 90 -25.92 -34.17 15.83
CA PHE A 90 -24.49 -33.93 15.54
C PHE A 90 -23.74 -33.12 16.61
N THR A 91 -23.77 -33.59 17.85
CA THR A 91 -23.17 -32.87 19.00
C THR A 91 -21.66 -32.71 18.85
N PHE A 92 -20.96 -33.71 18.31
CA PHE A 92 -19.50 -33.65 18.14
C PHE A 92 -19.10 -32.67 17.05
N LEU A 93 -19.76 -32.72 15.89
CA LEU A 93 -19.51 -31.75 14.81
C LEU A 93 -19.75 -30.33 15.31
N THR A 94 -20.84 -30.09 16.05
CA THR A 94 -21.16 -28.76 16.59
C THR A 94 -20.08 -28.25 17.55
N LEU A 95 -19.55 -29.12 18.42
CA LEU A 95 -18.44 -28.77 19.32
C LEU A 95 -17.18 -28.41 18.53
N VAL A 96 -16.80 -29.22 17.55
CA VAL A 96 -15.60 -28.97 16.72
C VAL A 96 -15.75 -27.67 15.93
N VAL A 97 -16.90 -27.46 15.29
CA VAL A 97 -17.18 -26.24 14.51
C VAL A 97 -17.16 -24.99 15.38
N SER A 98 -17.73 -25.04 16.59
CA SER A 98 -17.72 -23.88 17.49
C SER A 98 -16.29 -23.51 17.93
N LEU A 99 -15.46 -24.51 18.23
CA LEU A 99 -14.06 -24.31 18.58
C LEU A 99 -13.26 -23.78 17.38
N GLU A 100 -13.46 -24.37 16.20
CA GLU A 100 -12.85 -23.95 14.94
C GLU A 100 -13.19 -22.50 14.60
N ALA A 101 -14.44 -22.08 14.77
CA ALA A 101 -14.87 -20.70 14.53
C ALA A 101 -14.15 -19.68 15.44
N ILE A 102 -13.86 -20.04 16.69
CA ILE A 102 -13.07 -19.20 17.61
C ILE A 102 -11.64 -19.03 17.08
N PHE A 103 -11.00 -20.13 16.68
CA PHE A 103 -9.66 -20.08 16.08
C PHE A 103 -9.64 -19.27 14.79
N LEU A 104 -10.64 -19.43 13.93
CA LEU A 104 -10.76 -18.66 12.69
C LEU A 104 -10.89 -17.18 12.95
N SER A 105 -11.72 -16.79 13.91
CA SER A 105 -11.87 -15.39 14.29
C SER A 105 -10.56 -14.81 14.82
N ALA A 106 -9.83 -15.57 15.65
CA ALA A 106 -8.51 -15.16 16.15
C ALA A 106 -7.48 -15.03 15.02
N PHE A 107 -7.44 -15.98 14.08
CA PHE A 107 -6.55 -15.95 12.92
C PHE A 107 -6.86 -14.79 11.98
N ILE A 108 -8.14 -14.51 11.74
CA ILE A 108 -8.59 -13.34 10.99
C ILE A 108 -8.12 -12.06 11.68
N LEU A 109 -8.30 -11.94 13.00
CA LEU A 109 -7.87 -10.76 13.74
C LEU A 109 -6.35 -10.56 13.69
N ILE A 110 -5.56 -11.64 13.84
CA ILE A 110 -4.11 -11.60 13.72
C ILE A 110 -3.70 -11.16 12.30
N SER A 111 -4.37 -11.69 11.28
CA SER A 111 -4.12 -11.35 9.88
C SER A 111 -4.43 -9.89 9.59
N GLN A 112 -5.58 -9.40 10.07
CA GLN A 112 -5.98 -8.00 9.96
C GLN A 112 -4.98 -7.08 10.67
N ASN A 113 -4.59 -7.40 11.90
CA ASN A 113 -3.60 -6.61 12.64
C ASN A 113 -2.23 -6.60 11.94
N TYR A 114 -1.84 -7.70 11.31
CA TYR A 114 -0.62 -7.76 10.51
C TYR A 114 -0.69 -6.85 9.28
N GLU A 115 -1.77 -6.93 8.50
CA GLU A 115 -1.97 -6.08 7.33
C GLU A 115 -2.07 -4.58 7.71
N LEU A 116 -2.73 -4.25 8.83
CA LEU A 116 -2.78 -2.88 9.35
C LEU A 116 -1.38 -2.36 9.67
N ARG A 117 -0.54 -3.13 10.36
CA ARG A 117 0.85 -2.75 10.66
C ARG A 117 1.68 -2.50 9.40
N ILE A 118 1.48 -3.32 8.35
CA ILE A 118 2.15 -3.12 7.05
C ILE A 118 1.64 -1.86 6.38
N SER A 119 0.32 -1.68 6.35
CA SER A 119 -0.33 -0.51 5.76
C SER A 119 0.14 0.79 6.43
N ASP A 120 0.21 0.83 7.76
CA ASP A 120 0.68 1.99 8.50
C ASP A 120 2.14 2.33 8.17
N ARG A 121 3.00 1.31 8.07
CA ARG A 121 4.40 1.51 7.67
C ARG A 121 4.50 2.05 6.24
N ARG A 122 3.71 1.53 5.30
CA ARG A 122 3.66 2.04 3.92
C ARG A 122 3.20 3.48 3.88
N ASN A 123 2.10 3.81 4.59
CA ASN A 123 1.58 5.17 4.69
C ASN A 123 2.63 6.15 5.24
N GLN A 124 3.40 5.75 6.26
CA GLN A 124 4.48 6.58 6.81
C GLN A 124 5.61 6.82 5.80
N LEU A 125 6.01 5.79 5.05
CA LEU A 125 7.03 5.93 4.00
C LEU A 125 6.53 6.81 2.85
N ASP A 126 5.30 6.61 2.41
CA ASP A 126 4.68 7.40 1.35
C ASP A 126 4.58 8.88 1.75
N LEU A 127 4.21 9.16 3.00
CA LEU A 127 4.21 10.53 3.53
C LEU A 127 5.61 11.15 3.48
N GLN A 128 6.64 10.42 3.91
CA GLN A 128 8.03 10.91 3.88
C GLN A 128 8.52 11.18 2.46
N ILE A 129 8.22 10.30 1.51
CA ILE A 129 8.58 10.48 0.10
C ILE A 129 7.88 11.71 -0.48
N ASN A 130 6.59 11.90 -0.18
CA ASN A 130 5.85 13.09 -0.63
C ASN A 130 6.48 14.37 -0.06
N LEU A 131 6.78 14.42 1.25
CA LEU A 131 7.42 15.57 1.87
C LEU A 131 8.80 15.87 1.28
N LEU A 132 9.60 14.84 1.00
CA LEU A 132 10.90 15.01 0.35
C LEU A 132 10.74 15.54 -1.08
N THR A 133 9.79 14.99 -1.83
CA THR A 133 9.48 15.41 -3.20
C THR A 133 9.05 16.87 -3.25
N GLU A 134 8.21 17.30 -2.31
CA GLU A 134 7.85 18.72 -2.19
C GLU A 134 9.06 19.61 -1.91
N GLN A 135 9.94 19.22 -0.98
CA GLN A 135 11.16 19.97 -0.69
C GLN A 135 12.10 20.07 -1.90
N GLU A 136 12.26 18.99 -2.65
CA GLU A 136 13.05 18.97 -3.88
C GLU A 136 12.42 19.86 -4.96
N ASN A 137 11.09 19.81 -5.11
CA ASN A 137 10.36 20.67 -6.04
C ASN A 137 10.51 22.16 -5.67
N THR A 138 10.36 22.53 -4.40
CA THR A 138 10.59 23.92 -3.94
C THR A 138 12.03 24.36 -4.22
N LYS A 139 13.03 23.51 -3.96
CA LYS A 139 14.43 23.81 -4.29
C LYS A 139 14.64 23.98 -5.80
N ALA A 140 13.99 23.15 -6.62
CA ALA A 140 14.04 23.26 -8.07
C ALA A 140 13.44 24.59 -8.54
N LEU A 141 12.28 24.99 -8.02
CA LEU A 141 11.66 26.29 -8.30
C LEU A 141 12.56 27.45 -7.90
N GLN A 142 13.15 27.42 -6.70
CA GLN A 142 14.11 28.44 -6.24
C GLN A 142 15.36 28.52 -7.13
N MET A 143 15.85 27.39 -7.62
CA MET A 143 16.97 27.38 -8.57
C MET A 143 16.57 27.97 -9.92
N LEU A 144 15.39 27.63 -10.43
CA LEU A 144 14.84 28.18 -11.67
C LEU A 144 14.62 29.69 -11.57
N GLU A 145 14.08 30.18 -10.46
CA GLU A 145 13.90 31.61 -10.20
C GLU A 145 15.25 32.35 -10.17
N ARG A 146 16.25 31.81 -9.47
CA ARG A 146 17.61 32.37 -9.46
C ARG A 146 18.22 32.44 -10.87
N ILE A 147 17.94 31.46 -11.73
CA ILE A 147 18.39 31.45 -13.12
C ILE A 147 17.62 32.50 -13.93
N ALA A 148 16.29 32.56 -13.82
CA ALA A 148 15.44 33.53 -14.51
C ALA A 148 15.87 34.99 -14.20
N LYS A 149 16.10 35.28 -12.91
CA LYS A 149 16.59 36.59 -12.45
C LYS A 149 17.97 36.94 -13.04
N LYS A 150 18.88 35.97 -13.12
CA LYS A 150 20.21 36.18 -13.73
C LYS A 150 20.14 36.40 -15.24
N MET A 151 19.11 35.87 -15.90
CA MET A 151 18.84 36.04 -17.33
C MET A 151 18.07 37.32 -17.65
N GLY A 152 17.70 38.13 -16.65
CA GLY A 152 16.96 39.38 -16.84
C GLY A 152 15.48 39.18 -17.20
N ILE A 153 14.94 37.99 -16.91
CA ILE A 153 13.52 37.67 -17.05
C ILE A 153 12.85 38.08 -15.74
N ASP A 154 12.37 39.31 -15.69
CA ASP A 154 11.66 39.91 -14.54
C ASP A 154 10.16 39.84 -14.82
N GLU A 155 9.60 38.64 -14.80
CA GLU A 155 8.16 38.42 -14.73
C GLU A 155 7.87 37.85 -13.35
N GLU A 156 7.40 38.69 -12.43
CA GLU A 156 6.76 38.27 -11.18
C GLU A 156 5.45 37.56 -11.53
N ASP A 157 5.53 36.29 -11.93
CA ASP A 157 4.34 35.46 -12.11
C ASP A 157 3.74 35.16 -10.72
N PRO A 158 2.54 35.69 -10.40
CA PRO A 158 1.91 35.48 -9.09
C PRO A 158 1.70 34.00 -8.76
N ASP A 159 1.58 33.12 -9.76
CA ASP A 159 1.39 31.68 -9.56
C ASP A 159 2.68 30.98 -9.10
N LEU A 160 3.85 31.47 -9.51
CA LEU A 160 5.15 30.93 -9.06
C LEU A 160 5.40 31.23 -7.58
N ARG A 161 4.97 32.41 -7.12
CA ARG A 161 5.05 32.85 -5.71
C ARG A 161 4.21 31.96 -4.78
N ILE A 162 3.10 31.42 -5.29
CA ILE A 162 2.23 30.47 -4.58
C ILE A 162 2.89 29.09 -4.50
N LEU A 163 3.59 28.66 -5.55
CA LEU A 163 4.33 27.37 -5.57
C LEU A 163 5.65 27.42 -4.78
N GLU A 164 6.28 28.59 -4.65
CA GLU A 164 7.49 28.79 -3.84
C GLU A 164 7.19 28.92 -2.34
N GLN A 165 5.94 29.28 -2.01
CA GLN A 165 5.46 29.22 -0.65
C GLN A 165 5.42 27.76 -0.23
N LYS A 166 6.46 27.35 0.51
CA LYS A 166 6.57 26.05 1.16
C LYS A 166 5.20 25.64 1.69
N THR A 167 4.61 24.60 1.13
CA THR A 167 3.41 23.96 1.66
C THR A 167 3.78 23.42 3.04
N ASP A 168 3.69 24.25 4.07
CA ASP A 168 4.04 23.83 5.42
C ASP A 168 3.05 22.72 5.80
N PRO A 169 3.51 21.48 6.09
CA PRO A 169 2.61 20.36 6.32
C PRO A 169 1.62 20.64 7.46
N GLU A 170 2.03 21.38 8.49
CA GLU A 170 1.14 21.82 9.57
C GLU A 170 0.07 22.83 9.11
N LYS A 171 0.41 23.73 8.19
CA LYS A 171 -0.56 24.63 7.57
C LYS A 171 -1.52 23.86 6.66
N LEU A 172 -1.05 22.82 5.97
CA LEU A 172 -1.89 21.99 5.12
C LEU A 172 -2.85 21.13 5.95
N ILE A 173 -2.37 20.51 7.03
CA ILE A 173 -3.19 19.72 7.95
C ILE A 173 -4.28 20.60 8.57
N SER A 174 -3.94 21.79 9.06
CA SER A 174 -4.93 22.74 9.60
C SER A 174 -5.90 23.25 8.53
N GLN A 175 -5.45 23.52 7.30
CA GLN A 175 -6.33 23.91 6.20
C GLN A 175 -7.28 22.79 5.77
N ILE A 176 -6.80 21.54 5.71
CA ILE A 176 -7.63 20.37 5.39
C ILE A 176 -8.64 20.11 6.50
N GLU A 177 -8.23 20.18 7.76
CA GLU A 177 -9.14 20.03 8.91
C GLU A 177 -10.23 21.10 8.90
N HIS A 178 -9.87 22.37 8.71
CA HIS A 178 -10.83 23.47 8.58
C HIS A 178 -11.78 23.28 7.38
N ALA A 179 -11.26 22.91 6.21
CA ALA A 179 -12.06 22.68 5.02
C ALA A 179 -13.02 21.50 5.19
N GLN A 180 -12.58 20.39 5.80
CA GLN A 180 -13.44 19.24 6.09
C GLN A 180 -14.53 19.60 7.09
N HIS A 181 -14.21 20.40 8.12
CA HIS A 181 -15.20 20.87 9.09
C HIS A 181 -16.25 21.77 8.43
N HIS A 182 -15.84 22.65 7.52
CA HIS A 182 -16.75 23.49 6.73
C HIS A 182 -17.68 22.66 5.83
N VAL A 183 -17.14 21.68 5.10
CA VAL A 183 -17.93 20.79 4.25
C VAL A 183 -18.89 19.91 5.08
N ALA A 184 -18.48 19.47 6.26
CA ALA A 184 -19.34 18.70 7.17
C ALA A 184 -20.50 19.56 7.71
N ILE A 185 -20.25 20.81 8.09
CA ILE A 185 -21.27 21.76 8.53
C ILE A 185 -22.23 22.08 7.38
N GLU A 186 -21.73 22.31 6.17
CA GLU A 186 -22.57 22.59 5.00
C GLU A 186 -23.48 21.41 4.65
N LYS A 187 -22.94 20.18 4.68
CA LYS A 187 -23.75 18.96 4.49
C LYS A 187 -24.80 18.77 5.57
N ALA A 188 -24.50 19.12 6.83
CA ALA A 188 -25.45 19.04 7.93
C ALA A 188 -26.58 20.08 7.79
N VAL A 189 -26.24 21.33 7.45
CA VAL A 189 -27.19 22.42 7.22
C VAL A 189 -28.07 22.16 5.99
N SER A 190 -27.49 21.59 4.92
CA SER A 190 -28.24 21.24 3.72
C SER A 190 -29.19 20.06 3.94
N ARG A 191 -28.81 19.09 4.80
CA ARG A 191 -29.70 17.99 5.21
C ARG A 191 -30.89 18.48 6.06
N ASP A 192 -30.67 19.44 6.93
CA ASP A 192 -31.70 20.02 7.81
C ASP A 192 -32.70 20.92 7.05
N ARG A 193 -32.26 21.59 5.97
CA ARG A 193 -33.15 22.39 5.10
C ARG A 193 -34.06 21.59 4.17
N ILE A 194 -33.79 20.30 3.99
CA ILE A 194 -34.53 19.41 3.07
C ILE A 194 -35.49 18.48 3.85
N ALA A 195 -35.35 18.40 5.18
CA ALA A 195 -36.26 17.69 6.09
C ALA A 195 -37.39 18.60 6.57
#